data_AF-A0A478EA86-F1
#
_entry.id   AF-A0A478EA86-F1
#
_cell.length_a   1.000
_cell.length_b   1.000
_cell.length_c   1.000
_cell.angle_alpha   90.00
_cell.angle_beta   90.00
_cell.angle_gamma   90.00
#
_symmetry.space_group_name_H-M   'P 1'
#
loop_
_entity.id
_entity.type
_entity.pdbx_description
1 polymer ?
#
loop_
_entity_poly.entity_id
_entity_poly.type
_entity_poly.pdbx_seq_one_letter_code
_entity_poly.pdbx_strand_id
1 'polypeptide(L)'
;MMSSAHNDYTIAWICALLVEVAAARAMLDKIHHPLPKSSADLNAYELGELDGHYIVITCLPAGVYGTVAAANVVSRMRPTFPQLQYGLMVGIGGGVSGQNNDIQLDDVVVSKPNREHSGVIQYDYSKAV
;
A
#
# COMPACT_ATOMS: atom_id res chain seq x y z
N MET A 1 11.40 -4.06 26.01
CA MET A 1 10.88 -3.93 24.63
C MET A 1 10.09 -5.19 24.33
N MET A 2 8.80 -5.07 24.04
CA MET A 2 8.04 -6.20 23.48
C MET A 2 8.52 -6.41 22.04
N SER A 3 8.96 -7.62 21.71
CA SER A 3 9.31 -7.96 20.33
C SER A 3 8.03 -8.25 19.56
N SER A 4 7.78 -7.55 18.47
CA SER A 4 6.67 -7.86 17.56
C SER A 4 7.00 -9.14 16.77
N ALA A 5 6.00 -9.97 16.52
CA ALA A 5 6.07 -11.15 15.66
C ALA A 5 5.30 -10.91 14.37
N HIS A 6 5.53 -11.74 13.34
CA HIS A 6 4.81 -11.66 12.07
C HIS A 6 3.28 -11.71 12.22
N ASN A 7 2.80 -12.41 13.24
CA ASN A 7 1.37 -12.58 13.51
C ASN A 7 0.71 -11.35 14.14
N ASP A 8 1.47 -10.37 14.60
CA ASP A 8 0.90 -9.18 15.23
C ASP A 8 0.39 -8.18 14.17
N TYR A 9 0.89 -8.27 12.94
CA TYR A 9 0.57 -7.33 11.88
C TYR A 9 -0.71 -7.71 11.13
N THR A 10 -1.64 -6.76 11.08
CA THR A 10 -2.98 -6.98 10.52
C THR A 10 -3.30 -6.06 9.34
N ILE A 11 -2.52 -5.00 9.13
CA ILE A 11 -2.72 -4.03 8.05
C ILE A 11 -1.50 -4.00 7.13
N ALA A 12 -1.73 -4.18 5.84
CA ALA A 12 -0.75 -3.93 4.79
C ALA A 12 -0.98 -2.55 4.17
N TRP A 13 0.02 -1.67 4.23
CA TRP A 13 0.04 -0.39 3.54
C TRP A 13 0.95 -0.50 2.32
N ILE A 14 0.36 -0.56 1.14
CA ILE A 14 1.06 -0.76 -0.13
C ILE A 14 1.22 0.59 -0.84
N CYS A 15 2.47 0.94 -1.11
CA CYS A 15 2.86 2.14 -1.85
C CYS A 15 3.30 1.79 -3.27
N ALA A 16 3.11 2.70 -4.23
CA ALA A 16 3.65 2.60 -5.58
C ALA A 16 5.06 3.22 -5.70
N LEU A 17 5.38 4.23 -4.90
CA LEU A 17 6.60 5.02 -4.97
C LEU A 17 7.33 5.09 -3.62
N LEU A 18 8.66 5.24 -3.66
CA LEU A 18 9.47 5.38 -2.44
C LEU A 18 9.15 6.65 -1.64
N VAL A 19 8.71 7.73 -2.30
CA VAL A 19 8.27 8.94 -1.60
C VAL A 19 7.01 8.70 -0.77
N GLU A 20 6.12 7.82 -1.24
CA GLU A 20 4.91 7.42 -0.51
C GLU A 20 5.28 6.51 0.67
N VAL A 21 6.28 5.64 0.52
CA VAL A 21 6.84 4.87 1.65
C VAL A 21 7.43 5.80 2.70
N ALA A 22 8.18 6.83 2.29
CA ALA A 22 8.75 7.81 3.20
C ALA A 22 7.66 8.55 3.99
N ALA A 23 6.57 8.93 3.32
CA ALA A 23 5.40 9.53 3.95
C ALA A 23 4.73 8.53 4.92
N ALA A 24 4.43 7.31 4.48
CA ALA A 24 3.81 6.27 5.31
C ALA A 24 4.64 5.96 6.57
N ARG A 25 5.96 5.86 6.42
CA ARG A 25 6.90 5.64 7.53
C ARG A 25 6.91 6.82 8.50
N ALA A 26 6.81 8.05 8.01
CA ALA A 26 6.74 9.25 8.83
C ALA A 26 5.41 9.37 9.62
N MET A 27 4.35 8.70 9.17
CA MET A 27 3.07 8.67 9.88
C MET A 27 3.05 7.72 11.07
N LEU A 28 3.94 6.73 11.13
CA LEU A 28 3.96 5.73 12.22
C LEU A 28 4.30 6.37 13.57
N ASP A 29 3.56 6.00 14.61
CA ASP A 29 3.88 6.37 16.00
C ASP A 29 5.15 5.67 16.47
N LYS A 30 5.33 4.42 16.04
CA LYS A 30 6.50 3.59 16.37
C LYS A 30 6.98 2.83 15.14
N ILE A 31 8.29 2.82 14.96
CA ILE A 31 8.95 1.98 13.97
C ILE A 31 9.46 0.72 14.68
N HIS A 32 9.07 -0.45 14.19
CA HIS A 32 9.51 -1.74 14.67
C HIS A 32 10.77 -2.21 13.94
N HIS A 33 11.55 -3.07 14.59
CA HIS A 33 12.71 -3.68 13.96
C HIS A 33 12.27 -4.63 12.84
N PRO A 34 13.05 -4.76 11.76
CA PRO A 34 12.77 -5.71 10.70
C PRO A 34 12.67 -7.14 11.23
N LEU A 35 11.74 -7.91 10.68
CA LEU A 35 11.59 -9.33 10.98
C LEU A 35 12.25 -10.19 9.88
N PRO A 36 12.78 -11.38 10.24
CA PRO A 36 13.37 -12.28 9.27
C PRO A 36 12.30 -12.82 8.32
N LYS A 37 12.52 -12.72 7.01
CA LYS A 37 11.63 -13.25 5.97
C LYS A 37 12.34 -14.33 5.14
N SER A 38 11.54 -15.16 4.47
CA SER A 38 12.05 -16.15 3.52
C SER A 38 12.82 -15.48 2.38
N SER A 39 13.87 -16.13 1.87
CA SER A 39 14.59 -15.67 0.67
C SER A 39 13.73 -15.68 -0.60
N ALA A 40 12.63 -16.44 -0.59
CA ALA A 40 11.66 -16.44 -1.69
C ALA A 40 10.75 -15.19 -1.70
N ASP A 41 10.62 -14.53 -0.55
CA ASP A 41 9.92 -13.25 -0.45
C ASP A 41 10.90 -12.12 -0.82
N LEU A 42 10.66 -11.51 -1.97
CA LEU A 42 11.52 -10.46 -2.52
C LEU A 42 11.05 -9.05 -2.13
N ASN A 43 9.93 -8.93 -1.41
CA ASN A 43 9.43 -7.64 -0.97
C ASN A 43 10.34 -7.05 0.12
N ALA A 44 10.36 -5.72 0.20
CA ALA A 44 10.98 -4.99 1.30
C ALA A 44 9.87 -4.46 2.21
N TYR A 45 10.11 -4.51 3.52
CA TYR A 45 9.12 -4.13 4.53
C TYR A 45 9.67 -3.11 5.51
N GLU A 46 8.87 -2.08 5.79
CA GLU A 46 8.97 -1.26 6.99
C GLU A 46 7.82 -1.68 7.91
N LEU A 47 8.11 -1.79 9.20
CA LEU A 47 7.18 -2.30 10.20
C LEU A 47 6.94 -1.26 11.26
N GLY A 48 5.70 -1.14 11.74
CA GLY A 48 5.42 -0.21 12.82
C GLY A 48 4.02 -0.28 13.40
N GLU A 49 3.71 0.75 14.16
CA GLU A 49 2.43 0.96 14.84
C GLU A 49 1.89 2.35 14.49
N LEU A 50 0.58 2.45 14.25
CA LEU A 50 -0.16 3.70 14.13
C LEU A 50 -1.48 3.52 14.89
N ASP A 51 -1.71 4.35 15.90
CA ASP A 51 -2.89 4.33 16.76
C ASP A 51 -3.23 2.92 17.29
N GLY A 52 -2.21 2.19 17.74
CA GLY A 52 -2.35 0.82 18.24
C GLY A 52 -2.53 -0.26 17.16
N HIS A 53 -2.59 0.10 15.87
CA HIS A 53 -2.63 -0.86 14.77
C HIS A 53 -1.24 -1.19 14.25
N TYR A 54 -0.95 -2.48 14.06
CA TYR A 54 0.35 -2.94 13.59
C TYR A 54 0.34 -3.03 12.06
N ILE A 55 1.18 -2.21 11.45
CA ILE A 55 1.20 -1.95 10.00
C ILE A 55 2.49 -2.51 9.39
N VAL A 56 2.33 -3.19 8.25
CA VAL A 56 3.43 -3.51 7.34
C VAL A 56 3.35 -2.61 6.13
N ILE A 57 4.35 -1.78 5.94
CA ILE A 57 4.50 -0.93 4.75
C ILE A 57 5.36 -1.68 3.73
N THR A 58 4.93 -1.69 2.47
CA THR A 58 5.69 -2.25 1.35
C THR A 58 5.56 -1.35 0.13
N CYS A 59 6.50 -1.46 -0.80
CA CYS A 59 6.49 -0.74 -2.08
C CYS A 59 6.37 -1.70 -3.26
N LEU A 60 5.80 -1.24 -4.36
CA LEU A 60 5.96 -1.91 -5.65
C LEU A 60 7.44 -1.88 -6.11
N PRO A 61 7.87 -2.83 -6.97
CA PRO A 61 9.18 -2.79 -7.57
C PRO A 61 9.43 -1.47 -8.30
N ALA A 62 10.65 -0.93 -8.21
CA ALA A 62 11.00 0.35 -8.82
C ALA A 62 10.67 0.38 -10.32
N GLY A 63 9.96 1.41 -10.76
CA GLY A 63 9.55 1.59 -12.16
C GLY A 63 8.41 0.68 -12.61
N VAL A 64 7.82 -0.14 -11.73
CA VAL A 64 6.71 -1.02 -12.04
C VAL A 64 5.44 -0.53 -11.35
N TYR A 65 4.38 -0.35 -12.12
CA TYR A 65 3.10 0.19 -11.64
C TYR A 65 1.93 -0.74 -11.98
N GLY A 66 0.80 -0.47 -11.34
CA GLY A 66 -0.48 -1.07 -11.67
C GLY A 66 -0.87 -2.28 -10.83
N THR A 67 -2.06 -2.78 -11.11
CA THR A 67 -2.78 -3.78 -10.29
C THR A 67 -2.07 -5.13 -10.22
N VAL A 68 -1.41 -5.56 -11.30
CA VAL A 68 -0.66 -6.83 -11.34
C VAL A 68 0.55 -6.80 -10.40
N ALA A 69 1.30 -5.69 -10.38
CA ALA A 69 2.43 -5.53 -9.48
C ALA A 69 1.98 -5.53 -8.01
N ALA A 70 0.91 -4.80 -7.70
CA ALA A 70 0.32 -4.79 -6.37
C ALA A 70 -0.16 -6.18 -5.94
N ALA A 71 -0.86 -6.92 -6.81
CA ALA A 71 -1.31 -8.27 -6.54
C ALA A 71 -0.14 -9.23 -6.25
N ASN A 72 0.97 -9.11 -6.99
CA ASN A 72 2.18 -9.91 -6.79
C ASN A 72 2.83 -9.62 -5.43
N VAL A 73 2.98 -8.35 -5.07
CA VAL A 73 3.54 -7.94 -3.78
C VAL A 73 2.70 -8.53 -2.64
N VAL A 74 1.37 -8.33 -2.67
CA VAL A 74 0.45 -8.86 -1.65
C VAL A 74 0.45 -10.39 -1.59
N SER A 75 0.54 -11.07 -2.72
CA SER A 75 0.57 -12.54 -2.75
C SER A 75 1.84 -13.11 -2.10
N ARG A 76 2.98 -12.43 -2.25
CA ARG A 76 4.24 -12.81 -1.58
C ARG A 76 4.28 -12.42 -0.11
N MET A 77 3.54 -11.38 0.26
CA MET A 77 3.46 -10.88 1.64
C MET A 77 2.62 -11.76 2.56
N ARG A 78 1.53 -12.35 2.05
CA ARG A 78 0.61 -13.17 2.84
C ARG A 78 1.27 -14.36 3.58
N PRO A 79 2.18 -15.12 2.96
CA PRO A 79 2.92 -16.16 3.68
C PRO A 79 3.83 -15.62 4.80
N THR A 80 4.38 -14.41 4.63
CA THR A 80 5.27 -13.77 5.62
C THR A 80 4.48 -13.18 6.79
N PHE A 81 3.32 -12.57 6.54
CA PHE A 81 2.44 -11.99 7.55
C PHE A 81 1.04 -12.64 7.47
N PRO A 82 0.85 -13.78 8.14
CA PRO A 82 -0.35 -14.60 7.95
C PRO A 82 -1.62 -14.02 8.59
N GLN A 83 -1.49 -13.01 9.45
CA GLN A 83 -2.61 -12.35 10.15
C GLN A 83 -3.06 -11.05 9.48
N LEU A 84 -2.59 -10.76 8.26
CA LEU A 84 -3.09 -9.63 7.48
C LEU A 84 -4.59 -9.77 7.20
N GLN A 85 -5.36 -8.77 7.64
CA GLN A 85 -6.81 -8.67 7.46
C GLN A 85 -7.17 -7.60 6.42
N TYR A 86 -6.39 -6.52 6.37
CA TYR A 86 -6.65 -5.38 5.51
C TYR A 86 -5.43 -5.07 4.63
N GLY A 87 -5.70 -4.76 3.36
CA GLY A 87 -4.69 -4.26 2.41
C GLY A 87 -5.14 -2.94 1.83
N LEU A 88 -4.33 -1.90 2.03
CA LEU A 88 -4.60 -0.53 1.61
C LEU A 88 -3.54 -0.13 0.58
N MET A 89 -3.96 0.15 -0.65
CA MET A 89 -3.12 0.83 -1.63
C MET A 89 -3.24 2.34 -1.36
N VAL A 90 -2.15 2.99 -0.95
CA VAL A 90 -2.16 4.41 -0.57
C VAL A 90 -0.97 5.09 -1.23
N GLY A 91 -1.24 6.20 -1.90
CA GLY A 91 -0.24 6.92 -2.67
C GLY A 91 -0.84 8.14 -3.33
N ILE A 92 -0.02 8.80 -4.17
CA ILE A 92 -0.46 9.92 -4.99
C ILE A 92 -1.11 9.41 -6.29
N GLY A 93 -2.00 10.22 -6.86
CA GLY A 93 -2.66 9.92 -8.12
C GLY A 93 -2.92 11.17 -8.94
N GLY A 94 -3.13 10.99 -10.24
CA GLY A 94 -3.61 12.05 -11.12
C GLY A 94 -5.14 12.06 -11.16
N GLY A 95 -5.76 13.21 -10.86
CA GLY A 95 -7.19 13.40 -11.00
C GLY A 95 -7.60 13.70 -12.44
N VAL A 96 -8.77 13.21 -12.86
CA VAL A 96 -9.43 13.64 -14.10
C VAL A 96 -10.67 14.43 -13.72
N SER A 97 -10.54 15.75 -13.70
CA SER A 97 -11.64 16.66 -13.40
C SER A 97 -12.61 16.73 -14.59
N GLY A 98 -13.92 16.77 -14.31
CA GLY A 98 -14.98 16.85 -15.30
C GLY A 98 -16.17 17.66 -14.81
N GLN A 99 -17.14 17.95 -15.69
CA GLN A 99 -18.26 18.86 -15.36
C GLN A 99 -19.04 18.49 -14.09
N ASN A 100 -19.12 17.20 -13.76
CA ASN A 100 -19.86 16.70 -12.60
C ASN A 100 -18.96 16.29 -11.42
N ASN A 101 -17.63 16.33 -11.58
CA ASN A 101 -16.65 15.94 -10.58
C ASN A 101 -15.49 16.93 -10.62
N ASP A 102 -15.53 17.93 -9.74
CA ASP A 102 -14.43 18.88 -9.57
C ASP A 102 -13.35 18.24 -8.68
N ILE A 103 -12.33 17.64 -9.31
CA ILE A 103 -11.16 17.07 -8.63
C ILE A 103 -10.02 18.08 -8.74
N GLN A 104 -9.54 18.57 -7.61
CA GLN A 104 -8.46 19.54 -7.53
C GLN A 104 -7.19 18.92 -6.94
N LEU A 105 -6.07 19.63 -7.06
CA LEU A 105 -4.86 19.26 -6.33
C LEU A 105 -5.15 19.32 -4.82
N ASP A 106 -4.50 18.43 -4.08
CA ASP A 106 -4.65 18.26 -2.63
C ASP A 106 -5.95 17.58 -2.16
N ASP A 107 -6.84 17.20 -3.09
CA ASP A 107 -8.00 16.37 -2.74
C ASP A 107 -7.57 14.94 -2.35
N VAL A 108 -8.21 14.41 -1.31
CA VAL A 108 -8.09 13.00 -0.91
C VAL A 108 -9.23 12.20 -1.50
N VAL A 109 -8.89 11.23 -2.35
CA VAL A 109 -9.87 10.35 -2.98
C VAL A 109 -9.87 8.99 -2.27
N VAL A 110 -11.05 8.55 -1.83
CA VAL A 110 -11.24 7.22 -1.22
C VAL A 110 -12.08 6.36 -2.16
N SER A 111 -11.50 5.23 -2.57
CA SER A 111 -12.19 4.23 -3.38
C SER A 111 -13.39 3.62 -2.65
N LYS A 112 -14.55 3.61 -3.30
CA LYS A 112 -15.73 2.87 -2.83
C LYS A 112 -16.23 1.93 -3.92
N PRO A 113 -16.09 0.61 -3.78
CA PRO A 113 -16.63 -0.34 -4.75
C PRO A 113 -18.15 -0.24 -4.84
N ASN A 114 -18.68 -0.50 -6.03
CA ASN A 114 -20.10 -0.69 -6.28
C ASN A 114 -20.31 -1.99 -7.09
N ARG A 115 -21.52 -2.25 -7.60
CA ARG A 115 -21.81 -3.48 -8.34
C ARG A 115 -21.05 -3.60 -9.66
N GLU A 116 -20.63 -2.48 -10.25
CA GLU A 116 -20.03 -2.42 -11.58
C GLU A 116 -18.51 -2.24 -11.53
N HIS A 117 -17.99 -1.59 -10.50
CA HIS A 117 -16.57 -1.21 -10.41
C HIS A 117 -15.99 -1.48 -9.01
N SER A 118 -14.71 -1.80 -8.95
CA SER A 118 -13.95 -2.05 -7.70
C SER A 118 -13.66 -0.77 -6.89
N GLY A 119 -14.15 0.39 -7.33
CA GLY A 119 -14.01 1.69 -6.67
C GLY A 119 -12.81 2.52 -7.13
N VAL A 120 -11.75 1.88 -7.65
CA VAL A 120 -10.68 2.55 -8.42
C VAL A 120 -10.73 2.04 -9.85
N ILE A 121 -10.97 2.95 -10.79
CA ILE A 121 -10.90 2.64 -12.22
C ILE A 121 -9.52 3.09 -12.70
N GLN A 122 -8.69 2.12 -13.09
CA GLN A 122 -7.41 2.43 -13.71
C GLN A 122 -7.67 3.07 -15.08
N TYR A 123 -7.25 4.32 -15.23
CA TYR A 123 -7.38 5.07 -16.47
C TYR A 123 -5.99 5.24 -17.11
N ASP A 124 -5.63 4.33 -18.01
CA ASP A 124 -4.30 4.27 -18.66
C ASP A 124 -4.16 5.31 -19.82
N TYR A 125 -4.56 6.56 -19.63
CA TYR A 125 -4.51 7.58 -20.70
C TYR A 125 -3.10 8.11 -21.00
N SER A 126 -2.07 7.56 -20.34
CA SER A 126 -0.67 7.93 -20.52
C SER A 126 0.25 6.76 -20.86
N LYS A 127 -0.31 5.57 -21.15
CA LYS A 127 0.42 4.54 -21.91
C LYS A 127 0.34 4.84 -23.41
N ALA A 128 0.82 6.01 -23.81
CA ALA A 128 1.24 6.21 -25.19
C ALA A 128 2.62 5.54 -25.32
N VAL A 129 2.76 4.67 -26.32
CA VAL A 129 4.05 4.08 -26.76
C VAL A 129 4.96 5.18 -27.26
#